data_AF-A0A831LP68-F1
#
_entry.id   AF-A0A831LP68-F1
#
_cell.length_a   1.000
_cell.length_b   1.000
_cell.length_c   1.000
_cell.angle_alpha   90.00
_cell.angle_beta   90.00
_cell.angle_gamma   90.00
#
_symmetry.space_group_name_H-M   'P 1'
#
loop_
_entity.id
_entity.type
_entity.pdbx_description
1 polymer ?
#
loop_
_entity_poly.entity_id
_entity_poly.type
_entity_poly.pdbx_seq_one_letter_code
_entity_poly.pdbx_strand_id
1 'polypeptide(L)' 'MAPHARFRLPTAEALAREAARLGLDIPYRDGVSVLLERAALGGREVPNRLAVLPMEGADAEPSGAPSGSTLRRYAR' A
#
# COMPACT_ATOMS: atom_id res chain seq x y z
N MET A 1 -24.93 -3.44 -17.06
CA MET A 1 -23.88 -3.85 -16.10
C MET A 1 -23.43 -5.25 -16.46
N ALA A 2 -22.12 -5.53 -16.42
CA ALA A 2 -21.64 -6.87 -16.72
C ALA A 2 -22.06 -7.87 -15.63
N PRO A 3 -22.34 -9.14 -15.99
CA PRO A 3 -22.65 -10.17 -15.00
C PRO A 3 -21.45 -10.41 -14.09
N HIS A 4 -21.72 -10.73 -12.82
CA HIS A 4 -20.68 -11.12 -11.88
C HIS A 4 -19.88 -12.32 -12.41
N ALA A 5 -18.56 -12.24 -12.30
CA ALA A 5 -17.63 -13.30 -12.66
C ALA A 5 -16.54 -13.45 -11.58
N ARG A 6 -15.94 -14.63 -11.47
CA ARG A 6 -14.80 -14.85 -10.56
C ARG A 6 -13.58 -14.06 -11.04
N PHE A 7 -12.90 -13.37 -10.13
CA PHE A 7 -11.67 -12.63 -10.43
C PHE A 7 -10.49 -13.61 -10.66
N ARG A 8 -10.22 -13.96 -11.93
CA ARG A 8 -9.10 -14.81 -12.37
C ARG A 8 -8.22 -14.07 -13.37
N LEU A 9 -7.59 -12.99 -12.92
CA LEU A 9 -6.74 -12.10 -13.74
C LEU A 9 -5.30 -12.16 -13.18
N PRO A 10 -4.52 -13.21 -13.51
CA PRO A 10 -3.22 -13.46 -12.86
C PRO A 10 -2.10 -12.54 -13.35
N THR A 11 -2.30 -11.82 -14.46
CA THR A 11 -1.32 -10.91 -15.04
C THR A 11 -1.94 -9.55 -15.33
N ALA A 12 -1.07 -8.54 -15.48
CA ALA A 12 -1.47 -7.19 -15.88
C ALA A 12 -2.22 -7.19 -17.22
N GLU A 13 -1.77 -7.99 -18.19
CA GLU A 13 -2.40 -8.10 -19.51
C GLU A 13 -3.77 -8.76 -19.42
N ALA A 14 -3.95 -9.74 -18.51
CA ALA A 14 -5.26 -10.32 -18.27
C ALA A 14 -6.24 -9.27 -17.73
N LEU A 15 -5.80 -8.43 -16.79
CA LEU A 15 -6.58 -7.32 -16.26
C LEU A 15 -6.94 -6.30 -17.36
N ALA A 16 -5.95 -5.87 -18.15
CA ALA A 16 -6.14 -4.90 -19.22
C ALA A 16 -7.14 -5.40 -20.28
N ARG A 17 -7.04 -6.67 -20.70
CA ARG A 17 -7.99 -7.27 -21.65
C ARG A 17 -9.41 -7.32 -21.09
N GLU A 18 -9.56 -7.67 -19.81
CA GLU A 18 -10.88 -7.74 -19.19
C GLU A 18 -11.50 -6.35 -19.01
N ALA A 19 -10.72 -5.35 -18.61
CA ALA A 19 -11.16 -3.96 -18.54
C ALA A 19 -11.66 -3.46 -19.91
N ALA A 20 -10.89 -3.72 -20.98
CA ALA A 20 -11.28 -3.37 -22.35
C ALA A 20 -12.56 -4.11 -22.80
N ARG A 21 -12.68 -5.41 -22.52
CA ARG A 21 -13.88 -6.21 -22.81
C ARG A 21 -15.13 -5.66 -22.11
N LEU A 22 -14.96 -5.11 -20.92
CA LEU A 22 -16.03 -4.51 -20.12
C LEU A 22 -16.31 -3.04 -20.47
N GLY A 23 -15.49 -2.42 -21.32
CA GLY A 23 -15.58 -0.98 -21.62
C GLY A 23 -15.24 -0.09 -20.43
N LEU A 24 -14.36 -0.55 -19.53
CA LEU A 24 -13.91 0.18 -18.35
C LEU A 24 -12.59 0.89 -18.62
N ASP A 25 -12.52 2.16 -18.22
CA ASP A 25 -11.26 2.88 -18.13
C ASP A 25 -10.67 2.69 -16.72
N ILE A 26 -9.71 1.78 -16.60
CA ILE A 26 -9.01 1.50 -15.35
C ILE A 26 -7.57 2.03 -15.49
N PRO A 27 -7.21 3.12 -14.78
CA PRO A 27 -5.86 3.61 -14.77
C PRO A 27 -4.90 2.53 -14.27
N TYR A 28 -3.93 2.15 -15.09
CA TYR A 28 -2.91 1.16 -14.75
C TYR A 28 -1.52 1.74 -15.00
N ARG A 29 -0.56 1.35 -14.16
CA ARG A 29 0.85 1.71 -14.30
C ARG A 29 1.67 0.45 -14.07
N ASP A 30 2.57 0.16 -15.00
CA ASP A 30 3.40 -1.07 -14.97
C ASP A 30 4.42 -1.10 -13.83
N GLY A 31 4.68 0.06 -13.21
CA GLY A 31 5.71 0.22 -12.20
C GLY A 31 5.27 1.06 -11.02
N VAL A 32 5.94 0.82 -9.90
CA VAL A 32 5.71 1.50 -8.62
C VAL A 32 6.79 2.53 -8.30
N SER A 33 7.58 2.96 -9.29
CA SER A 33 8.71 3.90 -9.10
C SER A 33 8.30 5.20 -8.40
N VAL A 34 7.07 5.67 -8.65
CA VAL A 34 6.50 6.85 -7.98
C VAL A 34 6.45 6.72 -6.46
N LEU A 35 6.34 5.49 -5.93
CA LEU A 35 6.38 5.26 -4.48
C LEU A 35 7.76 5.51 -3.88
N LEU A 36 8.81 5.51 -4.71
CA LEU A 36 10.20 5.70 -4.29
C LEU A 36 10.66 7.16 -4.43
N GLU A 37 9.83 8.02 -5.03
CA GLU A 37 10.12 9.43 -5.21
C GLU A 37 9.84 10.24 -3.94
N ARG A 38 10.60 11.33 -3.74
CA ARG A 38 10.37 12.30 -2.66
C ARG A 38 8.97 12.89 -2.72
N ALA A 39 8.44 13.27 -1.56
CA ALA A 39 7.14 13.96 -1.46
C ALA A 39 7.13 15.00 -0.34
N ALA A 40 6.32 16.04 -0.50
CA ALA A 40 6.03 16.99 0.56
C ALA A 40 4.85 16.48 1.41
N LEU A 41 5.03 16.41 2.72
CA LEU A 41 4.00 15.99 3.68
C LEU A 41 4.05 16.89 4.91
N GLY A 42 2.97 17.62 5.19
CA GLY A 42 2.87 18.45 6.39
C GLY A 42 3.97 19.52 6.54
N GLY A 43 4.44 20.10 5.42
CA GLY A 43 5.53 21.08 5.42
C GLY A 43 6.94 20.49 5.53
N ARG A 44 7.09 19.16 5.49
CA ARG A 44 8.39 18.46 5.45
C ARG A 44 8.53 17.68 4.16
N GLU A 45 9.76 17.49 3.73
CA GLU A 45 10.06 16.56 2.64
C GLU A 45 10.36 15.17 3.20
N VAL A 46 9.72 14.15 2.64
CA VAL A 46 9.98 12.74 2.94
C VAL A 46 10.71 12.08 1.76
N PRO A 47 11.57 11.07 2.02
CA PRO A 47 12.43 10.49 0.99
C PRO A 47 11.68 9.62 -0.02
N ASN A 48 10.51 9.10 0.33
CA ASN A 48 9.67 8.25 -0.50
C ASN A 48 8.20 8.39 -0.07
N ARG A 49 7.28 7.75 -0.80
CA ARG A 49 5.82 7.80 -0.56
C ARG A 49 5.30 6.54 0.13
N LEU A 50 6.17 5.79 0.81
CA LEU A 50 5.80 4.61 1.58
C LEU A 50 5.54 5.01 3.03
N ALA A 51 4.49 4.46 3.62
CA ALA A 51 4.13 4.69 5.02
C ALA A 51 3.99 3.36 5.75
N VAL A 52 4.51 3.32 6.99
CA VAL A 52 4.21 2.24 7.93
C VAL A 52 2.88 2.58 8.59
N LEU A 53 1.85 1.79 8.30
CA LEU A 53 0.53 1.97 8.93
C LEU A 53 0.62 1.64 10.43
N PRO A 54 -0.25 2.21 11.29
CA PRO A 54 -0.32 1.84 12.69
C PRO A 54 -0.49 0.33 12.85
N MET A 55 0.40 -0.30 13.60
CA MET A 55 0.35 -1.73 13.91
C MET A 55 0.30 -1.92 15.42
N GLU A 56 -0.76 -2.53 15.91
CA GLU A 56 -0.84 -2.93 17.32
C GLU A 56 0.22 -3.99 17.62
N GLY A 57 0.89 -3.84 18.77
CA GLY A 57 1.97 -4.72 19.16
C GLY A 57 1.68 -5.66 20.30
N ALA A 58 0.65 -5.37 21.10
CA ALA A 58 0.40 -6.03 22.38
C ALA A 58 1.67 -6.18 23.24
N ASP A 59 2.60 -5.25 23.09
CA ASP A 59 3.94 -5.28 23.69
C ASP A 59 4.21 -4.02 24.51
N ALA A 60 3.17 -3.37 25.02
CA ALA A 60 3.34 -2.28 25.97
C ALA A 60 3.71 -2.81 27.36
N GLU A 61 4.41 -2.00 28.14
CA GLU A 61 4.62 -2.24 29.57
C GLU A 61 3.29 -2.12 30.34
N PRO A 62 3.18 -2.62 31.59
CA PRO A 62 1.96 -2.48 32.39
C PRO A 62 1.48 -1.03 32.59
N SER A 63 2.38 -0.06 32.48
CA SER A 63 2.07 1.37 32.52
C SER A 63 1.47 1.93 31.22
N GLY A 64 1.41 1.13 30.15
CA GLY A 64 1.04 1.55 28.80
C GLY A 64 2.20 2.16 27.99
N ALA A 65 3.41 2.25 28.56
CA ALA A 65 4.58 2.77 27.86
C ALA A 65 5.08 1.79 26.77
N PRO A 66 5.75 2.28 25.70
CA PRO A 66 6.43 1.41 24.73
C PRO A 66 7.47 0.52 25.42
N SER A 67 7.44 -0.79 25.17
CA SER A 67 8.50 -1.69 25.66
C SER A 67 9.73 -1.65 24.75
N GLY A 68 10.78 -2.35 25.17
CA GLY A 68 11.94 -2.61 24.32
C GLY A 68 11.57 -3.31 23.00
N SER A 69 10.52 -4.14 22.96
CA SER A 69 10.04 -4.76 21.72
C SER A 69 9.37 -3.74 20.80
N THR A 70 8.57 -2.83 21.37
CA THR A 70 7.95 -1.73 20.62
C THR A 70 9.02 -0.84 19.99
N LEU A 71 10.05 -0.45 20.74
CA LEU A 71 11.14 0.39 20.22
C LEU A 71 11.93 -0.31 19.11
N ARG A 72 12.26 -1.59 19.27
CA ARG A 72 12.95 -2.39 18.24
C ARG A 72 12.15 -2.50 16.95
N ARG A 73 10.81 -2.51 17.01
CA ARG A 73 9.93 -2.58 15.83
C ARG A 73 10.06 -1.35 14.92
N TYR A 74 10.14 -0.16 15.51
CA TYR A 74 10.19 1.11 14.76
C TYR A 74 11.63 1.53 14.40
N ALA A 75 12.64 0.90 14.97
CA ALA A 75 14.04 1.16 14.64
C ALA A 75 14.58 0.31 13.48
N ARG A 76 13.84 -0.71 13.05
CA ARG A 76 14.16 -1.61 11.92
C ARG A 76 13.38 -1.18 10.68
#